data_AF-A0A0B5D0H9-F1
#
_entry.id   AF-A0A0B5D0H9-F1
#
_cell.length_a   1.000
_cell.length_b   1.000
_cell.length_c   1.000
_cell.angle_alpha   90.00
_cell.angle_beta   90.00
_cell.angle_gamma   90.00
#
_symmetry.space_group_name_H-M   'P 1'
#
loop_
_entity.id
_entity.type
_entity.pdbx_description
1 polymer ?
#
loop_
_entity_poly.entity_id
_entity_poly.type
_entity_poly.pdbx_seq_one_letter_code
_entity_poly.pdbx_strand_id
1 'polypeptide(L)'
;MSDFSTWVTARRQRAAAAMAELSGNASACAMGRAGRSFPAFKYHEGATASLGALTRALRRGEGERGSVEKLLGEWQTPGGVGRDWEAYTAGGREALEEAREQLDAR
;
A
#
# COMPACT_ATOMS: atom_id res chain seq x y z
N MET A 1 -5.90 18.71 8.81
CA MET A 1 -5.57 17.33 8.39
C MET A 1 -5.64 16.47 9.64
N SER A 2 -6.43 15.39 9.67
CA SER A 2 -6.64 14.60 10.90
C SER A 2 -5.37 13.83 11.31
N ASP A 3 -5.27 13.44 12.59
CA ASP A 3 -4.18 12.59 13.08
C ASP A 3 -4.08 11.28 12.28
N PHE A 4 -5.23 10.70 11.92
CA PHE A 4 -5.29 9.54 11.05
C PHE A 4 -4.74 9.82 9.65
N SER A 5 -5.11 10.95 9.02
CA SER A 5 -4.55 11.35 7.73
C SER A 5 -3.02 11.53 7.77
N THR A 6 -2.50 12.06 8.87
CA THR A 6 -1.05 12.18 9.11
C THR A 6 -0.40 10.80 9.26
N TRP A 7 -1.02 9.90 10.04
CA TRP A 7 -0.57 8.52 10.19
C TRP A 7 -0.52 7.77 8.85
N VAL A 8 -1.58 7.85 8.03
CA VAL A 8 -1.64 7.22 6.70
C VAL A 8 -0.50 7.74 5.82
N THR A 9 -0.26 9.05 5.84
CA THR A 9 0.81 9.68 5.06
C THR A 9 2.19 9.17 5.51
N ALA A 10 2.44 9.12 6.82
CA ALA A 10 3.69 8.62 7.37
C ALA A 10 3.90 7.13 7.05
N ARG A 11 2.83 6.31 7.15
CA ARG A 11 2.91 4.88 6.84
C ARG A 11 3.24 4.64 5.37
N ARG A 12 2.64 5.44 4.47
CA ARG A 12 2.95 5.41 3.04
C ARG A 12 4.40 5.80 2.75
N GLN A 13 4.93 6.82 3.43
CA GLN A 13 6.33 7.23 3.29
C GLN A 13 7.30 6.12 3.72
N ARG A 14 7.00 5.38 4.80
CA ARG A 14 7.83 4.24 5.22
C ARG A 14 7.85 3.12 4.17
N ALA A 15 6.70 2.79 3.57
CA ALA A 15 6.65 1.80 2.49
C ALA A 15 7.47 2.24 1.26
N ALA A 16 7.39 3.53 0.90
CA ALA A 16 8.20 4.08 -0.18
C ALA A 16 9.71 4.05 0.12
N ALA A 17 10.11 4.31 1.37
CA ALA A 17 11.51 4.21 1.79
C ALA A 17 12.02 2.76 1.70
N ALA A 18 11.23 1.77 2.13
CA ALA A 18 11.59 0.36 2.01
C ALA A 18 11.75 -0.08 0.54
N MET A 19 10.91 0.43 -0.37
CA MET A 19 11.11 0.20 -1.81
C MET A 19 12.44 0.77 -2.33
N ALA A 20 12.82 1.97 -1.89
CA ALA A 20 14.06 2.60 -2.32
C ALA A 20 15.29 1.82 -1.83
N GLU A 21 15.24 1.27 -0.62
CA GLU A 21 16.28 0.40 -0.09
C GLU A 21 16.38 -0.91 -0.89
N LEU A 22 15.25 -1.57 -1.15
CA LEU A 22 15.20 -2.84 -1.88
C LEU A 22 15.59 -2.73 -3.35
N SER A 23 15.36 -1.57 -3.97
CA SER A 23 15.67 -1.40 -5.39
C SER A 23 17.16 -1.13 -5.64
N GLY A 24 17.93 -0.74 -4.62
CA GLY A 24 19.38 -0.58 -4.72
C GLY A 24 19.80 0.35 -5.87
N ASN A 25 19.11 1.48 -6.02
CA ASN A 25 19.22 2.46 -7.12
C ASN A 25 18.56 2.07 -8.46
N ALA A 26 17.97 0.87 -8.58
CA ALA A 26 17.15 0.53 -9.74
C ALA A 26 15.77 1.23 -9.66
N SER A 27 15.21 1.58 -10.81
CA SER A 27 13.81 2.01 -10.89
C SER A 27 12.87 0.80 -10.90
N ALA A 28 11.62 0.99 -10.47
CA ALA A 28 10.57 -0.03 -10.56
C ALA A 28 10.43 -0.58 -12.00
N CYS A 29 10.54 0.30 -13.02
CA CYS A 29 10.53 -0.09 -14.42
C CYS A 29 11.73 -0.95 -14.81
N ALA A 30 12.93 -0.65 -14.31
CA ALA A 30 14.12 -1.46 -14.56
C ALA A 30 13.99 -2.84 -13.90
N MET A 31 13.47 -2.90 -12.68
CA MET A 31 13.17 -4.15 -12.00
C MET A 31 12.16 -5.00 -12.76
N GLY A 32 11.06 -4.41 -13.24
CA GLY A 32 10.05 -5.12 -14.03
C GLY A 32 10.58 -5.72 -15.34
N ARG A 33 11.63 -5.13 -15.92
CA ARG A 33 12.30 -5.67 -17.13
C ARG A 33 13.39 -6.70 -16.85
N ALA A 34 13.78 -6.91 -15.60
CA ALA A 34 14.88 -7.81 -15.25
C ALA A 34 14.53 -9.31 -15.41
N GLY A 35 13.29 -9.65 -15.79
CA GLY A 35 12.86 -11.03 -16.03
C GLY A 35 12.84 -11.93 -14.80
N ARG A 36 12.97 -11.35 -13.59
CA ARG A 36 12.90 -12.05 -12.31
C ARG A 36 11.85 -11.42 -11.40
N SER A 37 11.41 -12.20 -10.41
CA SER A 37 10.42 -11.79 -9.40
C SER A 37 11.10 -11.00 -8.28
N PHE A 38 10.41 -9.99 -7.74
CA PHE A 38 10.86 -9.16 -6.62
C PHE A 38 9.78 -9.00 -5.54
N PRO A 39 9.38 -10.07 -4.85
CA PRO A 39 8.21 -10.06 -3.97
C PRO A 39 8.30 -9.02 -2.84
N ALA A 40 9.46 -8.85 -2.21
CA ALA A 40 9.64 -7.87 -1.13
C ALA A 40 9.41 -6.43 -1.60
N PHE A 41 9.91 -6.08 -2.81
CA PHE A 41 9.66 -4.76 -3.39
C PHE A 41 8.17 -4.61 -3.71
N LYS A 42 7.57 -5.63 -4.34
CA LYS A 42 6.16 -5.64 -4.72
C LYS A 42 5.23 -5.51 -3.53
N TYR A 43 5.56 -6.12 -2.41
CA TYR A 43 4.84 -5.95 -1.15
C TYR A 43 4.76 -4.48 -0.73
N HIS A 44 5.89 -3.77 -0.71
CA HIS A 44 5.90 -2.35 -0.37
C HIS A 44 5.30 -1.46 -1.47
N GLU A 45 5.35 -1.88 -2.73
CA GLU A 45 4.64 -1.23 -3.84
C GLU A 45 3.12 -1.27 -3.63
N GLY A 46 2.59 -2.43 -3.24
CA GLY A 46 1.18 -2.63 -2.88
C GLY A 46 0.74 -1.73 -1.73
N ALA A 47 1.50 -1.74 -0.62
CA ALA A 47 1.26 -0.87 0.52
C ALA A 47 1.26 0.62 0.13
N THR A 48 2.19 1.04 -0.73
CA THR A 48 2.28 2.43 -1.19
C THR A 48 1.08 2.82 -2.06
N ALA A 49 0.60 1.90 -2.90
CA ALA A 49 -0.54 2.09 -3.78
C ALA A 49 -1.86 2.18 -2.99
N SER A 50 -2.12 1.26 -2.06
CA SER A 50 -3.34 1.23 -1.25
C SER A 50 -3.45 2.47 -0.34
N LEU A 51 -2.38 2.81 0.39
CA LEU A 51 -2.34 3.99 1.25
C LEU A 51 -2.40 5.31 0.44
N GLY A 52 -1.91 5.29 -0.80
CA GLY A 52 -2.06 6.40 -1.74
C GLY A 52 -3.51 6.60 -2.18
N ALA A 53 -4.24 5.51 -2.42
CA ALA A 53 -5.68 5.55 -2.69
C ALA A 53 -6.46 6.08 -1.48
N LEU A 54 -6.14 5.59 -0.28
CA LEU A 54 -6.76 6.06 0.98
C LEU A 54 -6.50 7.56 1.19
N THR A 55 -5.24 8.02 1.03
CA THR A 55 -4.90 9.44 1.15
C THR A 55 -5.73 10.31 0.19
N ARG A 56 -5.95 9.85 -1.05
CA ARG A 56 -6.78 10.57 -2.02
C ARG A 56 -8.26 10.61 -1.61
N ALA A 57 -8.81 9.52 -1.08
CA ALA A 57 -10.18 9.49 -0.55
C ALA A 57 -10.35 10.49 0.61
N LEU A 58 -9.44 10.47 1.58
CA LEU A 58 -9.45 11.40 2.72
C LEU A 58 -9.36 12.87 2.28
N ARG A 59 -8.52 13.17 1.27
CA ARG A 59 -8.41 14.53 0.70
C ARG A 59 -9.68 15.00 0.01
N ARG A 60 -10.52 14.09 -0.50
CA ARG A 60 -11.85 14.41 -1.05
C ARG A 60 -12.92 14.59 0.04
N GLY A 61 -12.55 14.43 1.32
CA GLY A 61 -13.49 14.48 2.44
C GLY A 61 -14.32 13.21 2.63
N GLU A 62 -13.92 12.09 2.02
CA GLU A 62 -14.55 10.80 2.28
C GLU A 62 -14.29 10.36 3.74
N GLY A 63 -15.27 9.71 4.37
CA GLY A 63 -15.17 9.29 5.76
C GLY A 63 -14.06 8.26 5.98
N GLU A 64 -13.32 8.38 7.08
CA GLU A 64 -12.13 7.56 7.36
C GLU A 64 -12.44 6.05 7.35
N ARG A 65 -13.37 5.61 8.19
CA ARG A 65 -13.76 4.18 8.30
C ARG A 65 -14.35 3.65 6.99
N GLY A 66 -15.26 4.40 6.37
CA GLY A 66 -15.88 3.99 5.11
C GLY A 66 -14.87 3.82 3.96
N SER A 67 -13.86 4.71 3.91
CA SER A 67 -12.79 4.63 2.91
C SER A 67 -11.90 3.40 3.12
N VAL A 68 -11.55 3.07 4.37
CA VAL A 68 -10.75 1.90 4.71
C VAL A 68 -11.48 0.61 4.34
N GLU A 69 -12.73 0.43 4.76
CA GLU A 69 -13.50 -0.79 4.49
C GLU A 69 -13.74 -1.00 2.99
N LYS A 70 -14.06 0.07 2.25
CA LYS A 70 -14.20 0.01 0.80
C LYS A 70 -12.91 -0.49 0.14
N LEU A 71 -11.78 0.13 0.47
CA LEU A 71 -10.48 -0.25 -0.11
C LEU A 71 -10.08 -1.67 0.32
N LEU A 72 -10.36 -2.10 1.55
CA LEU A 72 -10.13 -3.49 1.98
C LEU A 72 -10.89 -4.48 1.10
N GLY A 73 -12.15 -4.18 0.78
CA GLY A 73 -12.95 -4.98 -0.16
C GLY A 73 -12.31 -5.08 -1.55
N GLU A 74 -11.79 -3.96 -2.08
CA GLU A 74 -11.11 -3.92 -3.38
C GLU A 74 -9.78 -4.71 -3.41
N TRP A 75 -9.09 -4.81 -2.26
CA TRP A 75 -7.78 -5.46 -2.14
C TRP A 75 -7.84 -6.93 -1.69
N GLN A 76 -9.02 -7.54 -1.59
CA GLN A 76 -9.14 -8.96 -1.22
C GLN A 76 -8.67 -9.93 -2.32
N THR A 77 -8.76 -9.51 -3.59
CA THR A 77 -8.43 -10.38 -4.73
C THR A 77 -7.18 -9.91 -5.44
N PRO A 78 -6.23 -10.80 -5.78
CA PRO A 78 -5.08 -10.44 -6.58
C PRO A 78 -5.46 -9.86 -7.94
N GLY A 79 -4.81 -8.76 -8.33
CA GLY A 79 -5.00 -8.12 -9.64
C GLY A 79 -4.33 -8.87 -10.80
N GLY A 80 -3.61 -9.94 -10.51
CA GLY A 80 -2.90 -10.78 -11.47
C GLY A 80 -2.36 -12.05 -10.83
N VAL A 81 -1.50 -12.76 -11.55
CA VAL A 81 -1.00 -14.10 -11.17
C VAL A 81 0.49 -14.11 -10.84
N GLY A 82 0.87 -15.00 -9.92
CA GLY A 82 2.26 -15.26 -9.55
C GLY A 82 2.75 -14.43 -8.36
N ARG A 83 3.95 -14.78 -7.88
CA ARG A 83 4.51 -14.30 -6.59
C ARG A 83 4.57 -12.79 -6.43
N ASP A 84 4.83 -12.07 -7.50
CA ASP A 84 4.87 -10.60 -7.48
C ASP A 84 3.49 -9.99 -7.27
N TRP A 85 2.46 -10.56 -7.89
CA TRP A 85 1.07 -10.14 -7.70
C TRP A 85 0.53 -10.54 -6.33
N GLU A 86 0.87 -11.74 -5.85
CA GLU A 86 0.54 -12.19 -4.49
C GLU A 86 1.13 -11.24 -3.44
N ALA A 87 2.41 -10.93 -3.55
CA ALA A 87 3.08 -10.03 -2.62
C ALA A 87 2.53 -8.59 -2.71
N TYR A 88 2.30 -8.08 -3.93
CA TYR A 88 1.68 -6.78 -4.14
C TYR A 88 0.32 -6.67 -3.46
N THR A 89 -0.56 -7.64 -3.70
CA THR A 89 -1.89 -7.64 -3.09
C THR A 89 -1.83 -7.80 -1.58
N ALA A 90 -0.96 -8.68 -1.07
CA ALA A 90 -0.76 -8.85 0.38
C ALA A 90 -0.34 -7.54 1.05
N GLY A 91 0.68 -6.86 0.55
CA GLY A 91 1.16 -5.61 1.17
C GLY A 91 0.17 -4.47 1.10
N GLY A 92 -0.63 -4.38 0.03
CA GLY A 92 -1.71 -3.40 -0.03
C GLY A 92 -2.84 -3.67 0.96
N ARG A 93 -3.25 -4.94 1.09
CA ARG A 93 -4.28 -5.39 2.05
C ARG A 93 -3.82 -5.20 3.49
N GLU A 94 -2.65 -5.69 3.86
CA GLU A 94 -2.11 -5.60 5.22
C GLU A 94 -1.94 -4.13 5.66
N ALA A 95 -1.50 -3.25 4.76
CA ALA A 95 -1.42 -1.82 5.05
C ALA A 95 -2.79 -1.17 5.34
N LEU A 96 -3.87 -1.67 4.72
CA LEU A 96 -5.24 -1.22 4.99
C LEU A 96 -5.81 -1.87 6.27
N GLU A 97 -5.43 -3.11 6.57
CA GLU A 97 -5.78 -3.79 7.83
C GLU A 97 -5.16 -3.05 9.02
N GLU A 98 -3.89 -2.65 8.93
CA GLU A 98 -3.24 -1.77 9.93
C GLU A 98 -3.95 -0.41 10.05
N ALA A 99 -4.44 0.15 8.94
CA ALA A 99 -5.20 1.40 8.96
C ALA A 99 -6.54 1.26 9.69
N ARG A 100 -7.20 0.10 9.54
CA ARG A 100 -8.43 -0.24 10.27
C ARG A 100 -8.13 -0.37 11.77
N GLU A 101 -7.08 -1.10 12.14
CA GLU A 101 -6.65 -1.25 13.54
C GLU A 101 -6.33 0.11 14.19
N GLN A 102 -5.66 1.01 13.45
CA GLN A 102 -5.39 2.37 13.92
C GLN A 102 -6.67 3.20 14.15
N LEU A 103 -7.76 2.92 13.43
CA LEU A 103 -9.06 3.54 13.67
C LEU A 103 -9.80 2.92 14.86
N ASP A 104 -9.62 1.62 15.09
CA ASP A 104 -10.26 0.89 16.19
C ASP A 104 -9.58 1.16 17.54
N ALA A 105 -8.31 1.54 17.53
CA ALA A 105 -7.55 1.91 18.73
C ALA A 105 -7.76 3.37 19.20
N ARG A 106 -8.66 4.13 18.57
CA ARG A 106 -8.98 5.53 18.91
C ARG A 106 -10.25 5.62 19.76
#